data_AF-A0A531KS15-F1
#
_entry.id   AF-A0A531KS15-F1
#
_cell.length_a   1.000
_cell.length_b   1.000
_cell.length_c   1.000
_cell.angle_alpha   90.00
_cell.angle_beta   90.00
_cell.angle_gamma   90.00
#
_symmetry.space_group_name_H-M   'P 1'
#
loop_
_entity.id
_entity.type
_entity.pdbx_description
1 polymer ?
#
loop_
_entity_poly.entity_id
_entity_poly.type
_entity_poly.pdbx_seq_one_letter_code
_entity_poly.pdbx_strand_id
1 'polypeptide(L)'
;SALPGMENFSDVAKAAWQTDDGKATFCVPMASVIHGFIYNKDAFDQLGIKVPTTNEEFYAALDKIKADGTYIPMAMGTKDLWEAATMGYQNIGPNYWKGEEGRTALIKGEQKLTDPQWVAPFAELAKWKPYLGDGFEAQTYPDSQNLFTLGRAAIYPAGSWEIALFNTQAQFKMGAFPPPVQKAGDTCYISDHTDIGMGLNAASKNADAAKTFLSWVASPDFATIYANALPGFFSLNNTPVKMEDPLAQEFVSWRDKCKSTIRSTYQ
;
A
#
# COMPACT_ATOMS: atom_id res chain seq x y z
N SER A 1 10.11 -17.84 27.17
CA SER A 1 9.03 -18.57 26.47
C SER A 1 8.47 -17.67 25.39
N ALA A 2 8.10 -18.21 24.24
CA ALA A 2 7.41 -17.43 23.21
C ALA A 2 6.06 -16.95 23.75
N LEU A 3 5.64 -15.73 23.39
CA LEU A 3 4.34 -15.18 23.74
C LEU A 3 3.23 -16.05 23.09
N PRO A 4 2.17 -16.45 23.82
CA PRO A 4 1.03 -17.17 23.24
C PRO A 4 0.38 -16.38 22.09
N GLY A 5 -0.03 -17.06 21.03
CA GLY A 5 -0.67 -16.50 19.84
C GLY A 5 0.29 -16.18 18.69
N MET A 6 1.61 -16.24 18.91
CA MET A 6 2.60 -16.01 17.84
C MET A 6 2.57 -17.07 16.74
N GLU A 7 2.04 -18.25 17.01
CA GLU A 7 1.73 -19.31 16.05
C GLU A 7 0.66 -18.91 15.02
N ASN A 8 -0.13 -17.87 15.31
CA ASN A 8 -1.14 -17.37 14.40
C ASN A 8 -0.57 -16.48 13.28
N PHE A 9 0.75 -16.31 13.19
CA PHE A 9 1.38 -15.47 12.16
C PHE A 9 2.32 -16.28 11.28
N SER A 10 2.28 -16.02 9.98
CA SER A 10 3.24 -16.58 9.01
C SER A 10 4.65 -16.07 9.28
N ASP A 11 5.66 -16.75 8.73
CA ASP A 11 7.05 -16.31 8.85
C ASP A 11 7.28 -14.94 8.19
N VAL A 12 6.61 -14.66 7.07
CA VAL A 12 6.64 -13.34 6.41
C VAL A 12 6.07 -12.26 7.33
N ALA A 13 4.93 -12.52 7.98
CA ALA A 13 4.32 -11.58 8.92
C ALA A 13 5.21 -11.28 10.12
N LYS A 14 6.00 -12.27 10.58
CA LYS A 14 6.91 -12.12 11.72
C LYS A 14 8.28 -11.53 11.35
N ALA A 15 8.69 -11.60 10.08
CA ALA A 15 10.04 -11.27 9.64
C ALA A 15 10.47 -9.84 10.02
N ALA A 16 9.58 -8.86 9.93
CA ALA A 16 9.86 -7.47 10.33
C ALA A 16 10.01 -7.27 11.85
N TRP A 17 9.63 -8.28 12.65
CA TRP A 17 9.47 -8.21 14.10
C TRP A 17 10.35 -9.21 14.86
N GLN A 18 11.27 -9.84 14.15
CA GLN A 18 12.17 -10.86 14.65
C GLN A 18 13.60 -10.64 14.16
N THR A 19 14.58 -11.24 14.85
CA THR A 19 15.96 -11.32 14.34
C THR A 19 16.01 -12.15 13.06
N ASP A 20 17.02 -11.94 12.20
CA ASP A 20 17.18 -12.68 10.94
C ASP A 20 17.23 -14.21 11.14
N ASP A 21 17.71 -14.66 12.29
CA ASP A 21 17.76 -16.08 12.68
C ASP A 21 16.49 -16.58 13.41
N GLY A 22 15.48 -15.72 13.54
CA GLY A 22 14.20 -16.00 14.19
C GLY A 22 14.26 -16.23 15.71
N LYS A 23 15.43 -16.13 16.34
CA LYS A 23 15.61 -16.51 17.75
C LYS A 23 14.94 -15.55 18.72
N ALA A 24 14.84 -14.27 18.37
CA ALA A 24 14.20 -13.27 19.21
C ALA A 24 13.06 -12.59 18.45
N THR A 25 11.92 -12.44 19.12
CA THR A 25 10.77 -11.64 18.67
C THR A 25 10.64 -10.42 19.55
N PHE A 26 10.59 -9.24 18.94
CA PHE A 26 10.49 -7.98 19.65
C PHE A 26 9.11 -7.32 19.56
N CYS A 27 8.30 -7.68 18.56
CA CYS A 27 6.92 -7.20 18.41
C CYS A 27 5.94 -8.33 18.06
N VAL A 28 4.68 -8.15 18.46
CA VAL A 28 3.53 -8.90 17.92
C VAL A 28 3.12 -8.24 16.60
N PRO A 29 3.09 -8.97 15.47
CA PRO A 29 2.60 -8.42 14.21
C PRO A 29 1.11 -8.06 14.34
N MET A 30 0.69 -6.96 13.75
CA MET A 30 -0.71 -6.53 13.79
C MET A 30 -1.28 -6.40 12.39
N ALA A 31 -0.68 -5.55 11.56
CA ALA A 31 -1.29 -5.17 10.30
C ALA A 31 -0.29 -4.94 9.18
N SER A 32 -0.73 -5.24 7.97
CA SER A 32 -0.11 -4.78 6.74
C SER A 32 -0.98 -3.77 6.01
N VAL A 33 -0.35 -3.06 5.09
CA VAL A 33 -0.98 -2.12 4.20
C VAL A 33 -0.61 -2.44 2.76
N ILE A 34 -1.54 -2.24 1.84
CA ILE A 34 -1.35 -2.52 0.41
C ILE A 34 -1.27 -1.20 -0.35
N HIS A 35 -0.29 -1.07 -1.23
CA HIS A 35 -0.19 0.07 -2.14
C HIS A 35 -0.95 -0.18 -3.45
N GLY A 36 -1.49 0.89 -4.01
CA GLY A 36 -2.15 0.88 -5.30
C GLY A 36 -2.60 2.28 -5.70
N PHE A 37 -3.78 2.36 -6.30
CA PHE A 37 -4.41 3.63 -6.66
C PHE A 37 -5.86 3.60 -6.21
N ILE A 38 -6.33 4.70 -5.63
CA ILE A 38 -7.76 4.95 -5.39
C ILE A 38 -8.22 5.94 -6.45
N TYR A 39 -9.39 5.73 -7.03
CA TYR A 39 -9.95 6.62 -8.06
C TYR A 39 -11.38 7.04 -7.73
N ASN A 40 -11.74 8.23 -8.21
CA ASN A 40 -13.09 8.73 -8.21
C ASN A 40 -13.88 8.00 -9.32
N LYS A 41 -14.73 7.06 -8.91
CA LYS A 41 -15.51 6.23 -9.85
C LYS A 41 -16.53 7.05 -10.61
N ASP A 42 -17.12 8.06 -9.99
CA ASP A 42 -18.08 8.94 -10.67
C ASP A 42 -17.38 9.74 -11.79
N ALA A 43 -16.14 10.19 -11.57
CA ALA A 43 -15.32 10.83 -12.61
C ALA A 43 -14.96 9.87 -13.75
N PHE A 44 -14.58 8.62 -13.42
CA PHE A 44 -14.31 7.59 -14.43
C PHE A 44 -15.56 7.27 -15.26
N ASP A 45 -16.72 7.13 -14.62
CA ASP A 45 -17.99 6.84 -15.29
C ASP A 45 -18.41 8.02 -16.19
N GLN A 46 -18.31 9.27 -15.71
CA GLN A 46 -18.60 10.48 -16.49
C GLN A 46 -17.73 10.58 -17.73
N LEU A 47 -16.44 10.27 -17.60
CA LEU A 47 -15.50 10.32 -18.71
C LEU A 47 -15.53 9.04 -19.56
N GLY A 48 -16.22 7.97 -19.14
CA GLY A 48 -16.18 6.67 -19.82
C GLY A 48 -14.76 6.09 -19.84
N ILE A 49 -14.08 6.12 -18.69
CA ILE A 49 -12.77 5.52 -18.44
C ILE A 49 -12.97 4.15 -17.81
N LYS A 50 -12.26 3.15 -18.32
CA LYS A 50 -12.17 1.83 -17.68
C LYS A 50 -10.99 1.81 -16.72
N VAL A 51 -11.08 0.96 -15.71
CA VAL A 51 -9.96 0.70 -14.79
C VAL A 51 -8.76 0.19 -15.58
N PRO A 52 -7.60 0.88 -15.55
CA PRO A 52 -6.44 0.50 -16.35
C PRO A 52 -5.73 -0.71 -15.74
N THR A 53 -5.30 -1.63 -16.59
CA THR A 53 -4.55 -2.84 -16.20
C THR A 53 -3.11 -2.81 -16.69
N THR A 54 -2.80 -1.98 -17.69
CA THR A 54 -1.45 -1.79 -18.23
C THR A 54 -1.01 -0.33 -18.17
N ASN A 55 0.29 -0.07 -18.26
CA ASN A 55 0.82 1.30 -18.33
C ASN A 55 0.22 2.09 -19.50
N GLU A 56 0.05 1.46 -20.67
CA GLU A 56 -0.58 2.11 -21.84
C GLU A 56 -2.01 2.57 -21.53
N GLU A 57 -2.83 1.71 -20.94
CA GLU A 57 -4.19 2.05 -20.54
C GLU A 57 -4.22 3.12 -19.44
N PHE A 58 -3.25 3.09 -18.53
CA PHE A 58 -3.13 4.09 -17.46
C PHE A 58 -2.85 5.48 -18.02
N TYR A 59 -1.87 5.62 -18.94
CA TYR A 59 -1.64 6.92 -19.59
C TYR A 59 -2.78 7.35 -20.49
N ALA A 60 -3.46 6.43 -21.18
CA ALA A 60 -4.66 6.77 -21.95
C ALA A 60 -5.77 7.33 -21.05
N ALA A 61 -5.94 6.78 -19.84
CA ALA A 61 -6.86 7.34 -18.85
C ALA A 61 -6.42 8.73 -18.37
N LEU A 62 -5.13 8.91 -18.03
CA LEU A 62 -4.59 10.19 -17.58
C LEU A 62 -4.69 11.28 -18.64
N ASP A 63 -4.37 10.96 -19.91
CA ASP A 63 -4.51 11.86 -21.05
C ASP A 63 -5.96 12.30 -21.24
N LYS A 64 -6.91 11.37 -21.09
CA LYS A 64 -8.34 11.65 -21.21
C LYS A 64 -8.84 12.57 -20.10
N ILE A 65 -8.43 12.33 -18.86
CA ILE A 65 -8.77 13.21 -17.72
C ILE A 65 -8.17 14.60 -17.94
N LYS A 66 -6.91 14.66 -18.37
CA LYS A 66 -6.22 15.93 -18.64
C LYS A 66 -6.87 16.72 -19.77
N ALA A 67 -7.30 16.04 -20.84
CA ALA A 67 -7.96 16.66 -21.98
C ALA A 67 -9.36 17.18 -21.65
N ASP A 68 -10.08 16.52 -20.74
CA ASP A 68 -11.37 16.99 -20.22
C ASP A 68 -11.20 18.27 -19.38
N GLY A 69 -10.16 18.33 -18.54
CA GLY A 69 -9.80 19.53 -17.78
C GLY A 69 -10.65 19.83 -16.55
N THR A 70 -11.68 19.02 -16.25
CA THR A 70 -12.50 19.17 -15.03
C THR A 70 -11.76 18.69 -13.78
N TYR A 71 -10.93 17.65 -13.92
CA TYR A 71 -10.22 17.01 -12.83
C TYR A 71 -8.71 17.10 -13.00
N ILE A 72 -8.00 17.22 -11.89
CA ILE A 72 -6.57 16.90 -11.84
C ILE A 72 -6.44 15.39 -12.12
N PRO A 73 -5.61 14.94 -13.09
CA PRO A 73 -5.49 13.52 -13.36
C PRO A 73 -5.03 12.72 -12.13
N MET A 74 -4.00 13.20 -11.43
CA MET A 74 -3.52 12.60 -10.19
C MET A 74 -3.29 13.64 -9.08
N ALA A 75 -3.85 13.39 -7.90
CA ALA A 75 -3.54 14.13 -6.68
C ALA A 75 -2.36 13.46 -5.94
N MET A 76 -1.16 14.02 -6.12
CA MET A 76 0.03 13.66 -5.34
C MET A 76 0.94 14.88 -5.24
N GLY A 77 1.30 15.26 -4.03
CA GLY A 77 2.34 16.24 -3.74
C GLY A 77 3.71 15.59 -3.62
N THR A 78 4.77 16.38 -3.72
CA THR A 78 6.14 15.90 -3.54
C THR A 78 6.93 16.68 -2.49
N LYS A 79 6.27 17.55 -1.71
CA LYS A 79 6.92 18.34 -0.67
C LYS A 79 7.46 17.49 0.47
N ASP A 80 6.71 16.48 0.89
CA ASP A 80 7.07 15.62 2.03
C ASP A 80 7.97 14.44 1.61
N LEU A 81 8.22 14.30 0.29
CA LEU A 81 9.12 13.35 -0.39
C LEU A 81 8.72 11.87 -0.29
N TRP A 82 8.14 11.44 0.83
CA TRP A 82 7.86 10.05 1.13
C TRP A 82 6.78 9.45 0.22
N GLU A 83 5.85 10.26 -0.28
CA GLU A 83 4.78 9.85 -1.20
C GLU A 83 5.36 9.42 -2.54
N ALA A 84 6.28 10.20 -3.09
CA ALA A 84 6.99 9.84 -4.32
C ALA A 84 7.81 8.56 -4.14
N ALA A 85 8.48 8.41 -2.98
CA ALA A 85 9.22 7.20 -2.66
C ALA A 85 8.30 5.97 -2.49
N THR A 86 7.12 6.14 -1.91
CA THR A 86 6.29 5.02 -1.45
C THR A 86 5.10 4.75 -2.36
N MET A 87 4.27 5.76 -2.59
CA MET A 87 3.08 5.71 -3.45
C MET A 87 3.43 5.81 -4.93
N GLY A 88 4.62 6.34 -5.24
CA GLY A 88 5.24 6.25 -6.55
C GLY A 88 6.12 5.00 -6.70
N TYR A 89 7.38 5.11 -6.28
CA TYR A 89 8.43 4.14 -6.60
C TYR A 89 8.17 2.73 -6.03
N GLN A 90 7.91 2.59 -4.73
CA GLN A 90 7.65 1.28 -4.11
C GLN A 90 6.27 0.70 -4.52
N ASN A 91 5.37 1.53 -5.04
CA ASN A 91 4.07 1.10 -5.54
C ASN A 91 4.21 0.40 -6.90
N ILE A 92 4.78 1.06 -7.91
CA ILE A 92 4.90 0.50 -9.27
C ILE A 92 6.11 -0.40 -9.46
N GLY A 93 7.17 -0.19 -8.68
CA GLY A 93 8.46 -0.82 -8.88
C GLY A 93 8.48 -2.36 -8.79
N PRO A 94 7.65 -3.03 -7.96
CA PRO A 94 7.56 -4.50 -7.97
C PRO A 94 7.31 -5.12 -9.35
N ASN A 95 6.60 -4.43 -10.25
CA ASN A 95 6.37 -4.88 -11.63
C ASN A 95 7.63 -4.84 -12.51
N TYR A 96 8.73 -4.23 -12.04
CA TYR A 96 9.99 -4.10 -12.77
C TYR A 96 11.04 -5.09 -12.24
N TRP A 97 11.19 -5.20 -10.92
CA TRP A 97 12.16 -6.10 -10.29
C TRP A 97 11.59 -7.47 -9.90
N LYS A 98 10.38 -7.81 -10.37
CA LYS A 98 9.70 -9.10 -10.11
C LYS A 98 9.39 -9.35 -8.63
N GLY A 99 9.00 -8.30 -7.93
CA GLY A 99 8.60 -8.34 -6.52
C GLY A 99 9.66 -8.97 -5.61
N GLU A 100 9.29 -10.04 -4.91
CA GLU A 100 10.10 -10.63 -3.85
C GLU A 100 11.42 -11.25 -4.32
N GLU A 101 11.46 -11.73 -5.57
CA GLU A 101 12.69 -12.23 -6.21
C GLU A 101 13.75 -11.13 -6.28
N GLY A 102 13.39 -9.96 -6.83
CA GLY A 102 14.27 -8.80 -6.90
C GLY A 102 14.64 -8.29 -5.52
N ARG A 103 13.68 -8.15 -4.60
CA ARG A 103 13.92 -7.68 -3.23
C ARG A 103 14.96 -8.54 -2.51
N THR A 104 14.81 -9.86 -2.59
CA THR A 104 15.73 -10.82 -1.96
C THR A 104 17.12 -10.78 -2.62
N ALA A 105 17.17 -10.68 -3.96
CA ALA A 105 18.43 -10.57 -4.68
C ALA A 105 19.19 -9.27 -4.33
N LEU A 106 18.47 -8.16 -4.11
CA LEU A 106 19.05 -6.90 -3.64
C LEU A 106 19.66 -7.05 -2.24
N ILE A 107 18.93 -7.67 -1.30
CA ILE A 107 19.42 -7.92 0.07
C ILE A 107 20.68 -8.81 0.08
N LYS A 108 20.73 -9.80 -0.80
CA LYS A 108 21.90 -10.69 -0.97
C LYS A 108 23.07 -10.03 -1.72
N GLY A 109 22.88 -8.82 -2.26
CA GLY A 109 23.88 -8.13 -3.07
C GLY A 109 24.06 -8.72 -4.49
N GLU A 110 23.13 -9.56 -4.93
CA GLU A 110 23.09 -10.15 -6.28
C GLU A 110 22.56 -9.16 -7.33
N GLN A 111 21.70 -8.23 -6.90
CA GLN A 111 21.24 -7.07 -7.67
C GLN A 111 21.68 -5.77 -7.01
N LYS A 112 21.67 -4.67 -7.77
CA LYS A 112 22.02 -3.32 -7.30
C LYS A 112 20.92 -2.33 -7.65
N LEU A 113 20.78 -1.28 -6.85
CA LEU A 113 19.86 -0.16 -7.12
C LEU A 113 20.15 0.56 -8.44
N THR A 114 21.35 0.39 -9.00
CA THR A 114 21.75 0.94 -10.30
C THR A 114 21.40 0.02 -11.48
N ASP A 115 20.93 -1.20 -11.24
CA ASP A 115 20.57 -2.10 -12.32
C ASP A 115 19.30 -1.61 -13.05
N PRO A 116 19.12 -1.93 -14.34
CA PRO A 116 18.04 -1.36 -15.15
C PRO A 116 16.63 -1.54 -14.55
N GLN A 117 16.34 -2.68 -13.93
CA GLN A 117 15.04 -2.95 -13.31
C GLN A 117 14.76 -2.11 -12.04
N TRP A 118 15.79 -1.59 -11.38
CA TRP A 118 15.67 -0.69 -10.22
C TRP A 118 15.66 0.79 -10.63
N VAL A 119 16.28 1.12 -11.76
CA VAL A 119 16.30 2.49 -12.31
C VAL A 119 15.03 2.81 -13.11
N ALA A 120 14.49 1.84 -13.86
CA ALA A 120 13.33 2.05 -14.72
C ALA A 120 12.08 2.60 -14.00
N PRO A 121 11.74 2.20 -12.77
CA PRO A 121 10.59 2.78 -12.04
C PRO A 121 10.77 4.27 -11.72
N PHE A 122 12.00 4.78 -11.55
CA PHE A 122 12.23 6.22 -11.40
C PHE A 122 11.91 6.97 -12.70
N ALA A 123 12.32 6.41 -13.85
CA ALA A 123 12.00 6.98 -15.15
C ALA A 123 10.48 6.94 -15.41
N GLU A 124 9.80 5.90 -14.96
CA GLU A 124 8.36 5.79 -15.03
C GLU A 124 7.66 6.83 -14.13
N LEU A 125 8.08 6.94 -12.87
CA LEU A 125 7.56 7.94 -11.94
C LEU A 125 7.77 9.37 -12.44
N ALA A 126 8.90 9.66 -13.10
CA ALA A 126 9.15 10.97 -13.69
C ALA A 126 8.13 11.34 -14.79
N LYS A 127 7.55 10.36 -15.49
CA LYS A 127 6.49 10.59 -16.50
C LYS A 127 5.16 10.99 -15.87
N TRP A 128 4.98 10.86 -14.56
CA TRP A 128 3.76 11.29 -13.89
C TRP A 128 3.67 12.81 -13.76
N LYS A 129 4.82 13.52 -13.78
CA LYS A 129 4.89 14.97 -13.58
C LYS A 129 3.85 15.78 -14.38
N PRO A 130 3.63 15.53 -15.68
CA PRO A 130 2.64 16.30 -16.48
C PRO A 130 1.17 16.05 -16.11
N TYR A 131 0.89 15.10 -15.22
CA TYR A 131 -0.44 14.67 -14.80
C TYR A 131 -0.75 15.00 -13.33
N LEU A 132 0.23 15.55 -12.61
CA LEU A 132 0.05 16.07 -11.26
C LEU A 132 -0.56 17.47 -11.30
N GLY A 133 -1.18 17.90 -10.21
CA GLY A 133 -1.73 19.24 -10.06
C GLY A 133 -0.65 20.32 -10.13
N ASP A 134 -1.04 21.53 -10.54
CA ASP A 134 -0.15 22.69 -10.54
C ASP A 134 0.41 22.94 -9.14
N GLY A 135 1.74 23.13 -9.05
CA GLY A 135 2.41 23.36 -7.77
C GLY A 135 2.56 22.10 -6.90
N PHE A 136 2.45 20.90 -7.47
CA PHE A 136 2.65 19.64 -6.74
C PHE A 136 3.97 19.59 -5.94
N GLU A 137 5.01 20.30 -6.38
CA GLU A 137 6.29 20.40 -5.65
C GLU A 137 6.18 21.07 -4.27
N ALA A 138 5.17 21.91 -4.06
CA ALA A 138 4.89 22.59 -2.79
C ALA A 138 3.71 21.98 -2.01
N GLN A 139 2.98 21.07 -2.64
CA GLN A 139 1.80 20.39 -2.09
C GLN A 139 2.22 19.33 -1.07
N THR A 140 1.64 19.38 0.12
CA THR A 140 1.87 18.38 1.18
C THR A 140 0.98 17.15 0.98
N TYR A 141 1.25 16.09 1.75
CA TYR A 141 0.39 14.92 1.79
C TYR A 141 -1.07 15.25 2.17
N PRO A 142 -1.36 16.00 3.27
CA PRO A 142 -2.73 16.42 3.58
C PRO A 142 -3.40 17.28 2.50
N ASP A 143 -2.64 18.13 1.80
CA ASP A 143 -3.20 18.90 0.68
C ASP A 143 -3.66 17.98 -0.45
N SER A 144 -2.90 16.93 -0.73
CA SER A 144 -3.22 15.91 -1.75
C SER A 144 -4.49 15.12 -1.38
N GLN A 145 -4.59 14.70 -0.11
CA GLN A 145 -5.77 14.03 0.43
C GLN A 145 -7.00 14.92 0.26
N ASN A 146 -6.90 16.21 0.64
CA ASN A 146 -7.99 17.18 0.51
C ASN A 146 -8.41 17.38 -0.95
N LEU A 147 -7.47 17.52 -1.89
CA LEU A 147 -7.79 17.66 -3.31
C LEU A 147 -8.58 16.45 -3.82
N PHE A 148 -8.19 15.24 -3.45
CA PHE A 148 -8.90 14.03 -3.84
C PHE A 148 -10.28 13.95 -3.20
N THR A 149 -10.40 14.10 -1.88
CA THR A 149 -11.69 13.94 -1.16
C THR A 149 -12.69 15.04 -1.48
N LEU A 150 -12.23 16.23 -1.89
CA LEU A 150 -13.08 17.29 -2.46
C LEU A 150 -13.51 17.02 -3.92
N GLY A 151 -13.12 15.89 -4.50
CA GLY A 151 -13.47 15.49 -5.86
C GLY A 151 -12.76 16.32 -6.94
N ARG A 152 -11.63 16.97 -6.62
CA ARG A 152 -10.85 17.77 -7.58
C ARG A 152 -9.89 16.94 -8.41
N ALA A 153 -9.56 15.73 -7.97
CA ALA A 153 -8.72 14.80 -8.70
C ALA A 153 -9.44 13.50 -9.03
N ALA A 154 -9.07 12.88 -10.16
CA ALA A 154 -9.67 11.63 -10.60
C ALA A 154 -8.98 10.41 -10.00
N ILE A 155 -7.66 10.46 -9.79
CA ILE A 155 -6.85 9.36 -9.26
C ILE A 155 -5.97 9.86 -8.11
N TYR A 156 -5.74 9.01 -7.12
CA TYR A 156 -4.83 9.22 -6.01
C TYR A 156 -3.89 8.02 -5.89
N PRO A 157 -2.57 8.17 -6.12
CA PRO A 157 -1.59 7.14 -5.77
C PRO A 157 -1.65 6.87 -4.25
N ALA A 158 -2.05 5.66 -3.87
CA ALA A 158 -2.60 5.39 -2.55
C ALA A 158 -1.90 4.25 -1.81
N GLY A 159 -2.05 4.28 -0.49
CA GLY A 159 -1.97 3.13 0.37
C GLY A 159 -3.35 2.83 0.95
N SER A 160 -3.61 1.58 1.28
CA SER A 160 -4.90 1.15 1.83
C SER A 160 -5.28 1.89 3.12
N TRP A 161 -4.31 2.44 3.87
CA TRP A 161 -4.57 3.27 5.05
C TRP A 161 -5.44 4.51 4.79
N GLU A 162 -5.54 4.96 3.54
CA GLU A 162 -6.39 6.10 3.16
C GLU A 162 -7.88 5.80 3.28
N ILE A 163 -8.27 4.51 3.22
CA ILE A 163 -9.68 4.08 3.10
C ILE A 163 -10.54 4.69 4.22
N ALA A 164 -10.11 4.57 5.47
CA ALA A 164 -10.86 5.10 6.61
C ALA A 164 -11.09 6.61 6.51
N LEU A 165 -10.04 7.39 6.18
CA LEU A 165 -10.14 8.83 6.02
C LEU A 165 -11.07 9.19 4.84
N PHE A 166 -10.83 8.58 3.69
CA PHE A 166 -11.54 8.94 2.47
C PHE A 166 -13.01 8.55 2.54
N ASN A 167 -13.36 7.43 3.16
CA ASN A 167 -14.76 7.05 3.40
C ASN A 167 -15.53 8.09 4.21
N THR A 168 -14.84 8.81 5.12
CA THR A 168 -15.49 9.86 5.93
C THR A 168 -15.61 11.20 5.19
N GLN A 169 -14.70 11.49 4.27
CA GLN A 169 -14.59 12.82 3.66
C GLN A 169 -15.15 12.88 2.24
N ALA A 170 -14.87 11.87 1.41
CA ALA A 170 -15.30 11.85 0.01
C ALA A 170 -16.83 11.68 -0.09
N GLN A 171 -17.45 12.48 -0.95
CA GLN A 171 -18.89 12.43 -1.22
C GLN A 171 -19.23 11.76 -2.58
N PHE A 172 -18.26 11.06 -3.16
CA PHE A 172 -18.36 10.34 -4.43
C PHE A 172 -17.99 8.88 -4.22
N LYS A 173 -18.37 8.02 -5.17
CA LYS A 173 -18.00 6.60 -5.11
C LYS A 173 -16.52 6.44 -5.42
N MET A 174 -15.83 5.67 -4.58
CA MET A 174 -14.44 5.31 -4.82
C MET A 174 -14.33 3.90 -5.39
N GLY A 175 -13.32 3.68 -6.20
CA GLY A 175 -12.79 2.35 -6.51
C GLY A 175 -11.28 2.33 -6.30
N ALA A 176 -10.69 1.15 -6.41
CA ALA A 176 -9.23 1.00 -6.37
C ALA A 176 -8.75 0.07 -7.48
N PHE A 177 -7.48 0.19 -7.84
CA PHE A 177 -6.80 -0.75 -8.73
C PHE A 177 -5.32 -0.93 -8.33
N PRO A 178 -4.75 -2.12 -8.57
CA PRO A 178 -3.34 -2.37 -8.30
C PRO A 178 -2.48 -1.63 -9.34
N PRO A 179 -1.16 -1.49 -9.10
CA PRO A 179 -0.24 -0.96 -10.09
C PRO A 179 -0.39 -1.63 -11.46
N PRO A 180 -0.70 -0.86 -12.52
CA PRO A 180 -0.78 -1.40 -13.86
C PRO A 180 0.53 -2.10 -14.23
N VAL A 181 0.42 -3.23 -14.93
CA VAL A 181 1.60 -3.95 -15.40
C VAL A 181 2.21 -3.24 -16.60
N GLN A 182 3.50 -3.48 -16.88
CA GLN A 182 4.17 -2.80 -17.99
C GLN A 182 3.50 -3.13 -19.33
N LYS A 183 3.15 -4.41 -19.55
CA LYS A 183 2.47 -4.89 -20.77
C LYS A 183 1.39 -5.92 -20.44
N ALA A 184 0.40 -6.03 -21.31
CA ALA A 184 -0.63 -7.06 -21.19
C ALA A 184 0.02 -8.47 -21.15
N GLY A 185 -0.38 -9.27 -20.16
CA GLY A 185 0.15 -10.63 -19.94
C GLY A 185 1.33 -10.71 -18.98
N ASP A 186 1.91 -9.58 -18.55
CA ASP A 186 2.93 -9.57 -17.50
C ASP A 186 2.35 -10.02 -16.16
N THR A 187 3.21 -10.58 -15.31
CA THR A 187 2.80 -10.93 -13.94
C THR A 187 2.57 -9.66 -13.12
N CYS A 188 1.40 -9.58 -12.48
CA CYS A 188 1.10 -8.50 -11.54
C CYS A 188 1.84 -8.71 -10.20
N TYR A 189 2.42 -7.64 -9.67
CA TYR A 189 3.00 -7.58 -8.34
C TYR A 189 2.40 -6.41 -7.55
N ILE A 190 2.19 -6.62 -6.25
CA ILE A 190 1.74 -5.59 -5.31
C ILE A 190 2.69 -5.47 -4.11
N SER A 191 2.80 -4.28 -3.56
CA SER A 191 3.43 -4.07 -2.24
C SER A 191 2.38 -4.26 -1.15
N ASP A 192 2.48 -5.35 -0.39
CA ASP A 192 1.66 -5.68 0.79
C ASP A 192 2.58 -5.66 2.01
N HIS A 193 2.81 -4.46 2.53
CA HIS A 193 3.88 -4.16 3.46
C HIS A 193 3.44 -4.36 4.92
N THR A 194 4.20 -5.15 5.68
CA THR A 194 4.05 -5.25 7.15
C THR A 194 4.31 -3.89 7.78
N ASP A 195 3.31 -3.30 8.43
CA ASP A 195 3.36 -1.88 8.81
C ASP A 195 3.32 -1.69 10.33
N ILE A 196 2.44 -2.42 11.01
CA ILE A 196 2.20 -2.23 12.45
C ILE A 196 2.56 -3.51 13.20
N GLY A 197 3.38 -3.33 14.24
CA GLY A 197 3.68 -4.32 15.24
C GLY A 197 3.79 -3.68 16.62
N MET A 198 3.49 -4.44 17.67
CA MET A 198 3.50 -3.94 19.04
C MET A 198 4.52 -4.67 19.90
N GLY A 199 5.48 -3.92 20.43
CA GLY A 199 6.52 -4.43 21.31
C GLY A 199 6.21 -4.24 22.79
N LEU A 200 6.82 -5.10 23.61
CA LEU A 200 6.87 -4.93 25.06
C LEU A 200 8.22 -4.33 25.47
N ASN A 201 8.21 -3.15 26.08
CA ASN A 201 9.41 -2.59 26.69
C ASN A 201 9.93 -3.55 27.78
N ALA A 202 11.17 -4.01 27.63
CA ALA A 202 11.82 -4.96 28.55
C ALA A 202 11.91 -4.45 30.00
N ALA A 203 11.91 -3.13 30.21
CA ALA A 203 11.92 -2.49 31.53
C ALA A 203 10.51 -2.24 32.11
N SER A 204 9.45 -2.71 31.45
CA SER A 204 8.08 -2.50 31.93
C SER A 204 7.85 -3.15 33.29
N LYS A 205 7.39 -2.35 34.26
CA LYS A 205 6.95 -2.84 35.58
C LYS A 205 5.66 -3.66 35.52
N ASN A 206 4.96 -3.62 34.38
CA ASN A 206 3.68 -4.31 34.15
C ASN A 206 3.82 -5.42 33.09
N ALA A 207 4.95 -6.13 33.09
CA ALA A 207 5.28 -7.09 32.05
C ALA A 207 4.22 -8.19 31.86
N ASP A 208 3.63 -8.69 32.94
CA ASP A 208 2.63 -9.77 32.84
C ASP A 208 1.30 -9.26 32.27
N ALA A 209 0.81 -8.10 32.71
CA ALA A 209 -0.38 -7.48 32.13
C ALA A 209 -0.19 -7.14 30.65
N ALA A 210 1.00 -6.64 30.28
CA ALA A 210 1.31 -6.35 28.89
C ALA A 210 1.38 -7.62 28.04
N LYS A 211 1.92 -8.74 28.56
CA LYS A 211 1.87 -10.04 27.87
C LYS A 211 0.44 -10.53 27.67
N THR A 212 -0.44 -10.41 28.68
CA THR A 212 -1.86 -10.75 28.54
C THR A 212 -2.50 -9.95 27.40
N PHE A 213 -2.25 -8.64 27.36
CA PHE A 213 -2.75 -7.79 26.29
C PHE A 213 -2.19 -8.18 24.92
N LEU A 214 -0.88 -8.40 24.81
CA LEU A 214 -0.24 -8.77 23.56
C LEU A 214 -0.67 -10.16 23.05
N SER A 215 -0.96 -11.11 23.94
CA SER A 215 -1.57 -12.39 23.57
C SER A 215 -2.99 -12.22 23.02
N TRP A 216 -3.75 -11.25 23.52
CA TRP A 216 -5.05 -10.91 22.95
C TRP A 216 -4.90 -10.21 21.58
N VAL A 217 -3.93 -9.31 21.41
CA VAL A 217 -3.60 -8.70 20.11
C VAL A 217 -3.24 -9.78 19.07
N ALA A 218 -2.59 -10.86 19.48
CA ALA A 218 -2.27 -12.00 18.62
C ALA A 218 -3.46 -12.92 18.28
N SER A 219 -4.66 -12.66 18.81
CA SER A 219 -5.83 -13.54 18.66
C SER A 219 -6.62 -13.28 17.37
N PRO A 220 -7.37 -14.29 16.88
CA PRO A 220 -8.33 -14.12 15.78
C PRO A 220 -9.41 -13.06 16.03
N ASP A 221 -9.86 -12.93 17.28
CA ASP A 221 -10.88 -11.94 17.67
C ASP A 221 -10.36 -10.52 17.47
N PHE A 222 -9.13 -10.26 17.93
CA PHE A 222 -8.49 -8.96 17.70
C PHE A 222 -8.28 -8.70 16.21
N ALA A 223 -7.83 -9.70 15.45
CA ALA A 223 -7.67 -9.58 14.00
C ALA A 223 -8.95 -9.10 13.31
N THR A 224 -10.11 -9.65 13.70
CA THR A 224 -11.41 -9.29 13.15
C THR A 224 -11.84 -7.88 13.54
N ILE A 225 -11.69 -7.53 14.83
CA ILE A 225 -12.03 -6.19 15.33
C ILE A 225 -11.18 -5.14 14.64
N TYR A 226 -9.87 -5.34 14.62
CA TYR A 226 -8.90 -4.35 14.16
C TYR A 226 -9.10 -4.03 12.67
N ALA A 227 -9.20 -5.05 11.81
CA ALA A 227 -9.30 -4.85 10.37
C ALA A 227 -10.61 -4.15 9.95
N ASN A 228 -11.72 -4.35 10.68
CA ASN A 228 -12.99 -3.70 10.38
C ASN A 228 -13.17 -2.35 11.11
N ALA A 229 -12.50 -2.12 12.23
CA ALA A 229 -12.49 -0.81 12.90
C ALA A 229 -11.59 0.21 12.18
N LEU A 230 -10.52 -0.26 11.52
CA LEU A 230 -9.61 0.55 10.71
C LEU A 230 -9.49 -0.07 9.31
N PRO A 231 -10.52 0.10 8.47
CA PRO A 231 -10.50 -0.43 7.11
C PRO A 231 -9.31 0.17 6.37
N GLY A 232 -8.47 -0.72 5.81
CA GLY A 232 -7.20 -0.34 5.19
C GLY A 232 -5.95 -0.83 5.90
N PHE A 233 -6.07 -1.26 7.16
CA PHE A 233 -5.01 -1.95 7.89
C PHE A 233 -5.40 -3.42 8.03
N PHE A 234 -4.81 -4.26 7.17
CA PHE A 234 -5.20 -5.67 7.05
C PHE A 234 -4.48 -6.51 8.08
N SER A 235 -5.21 -7.35 8.81
CA SER A 235 -4.61 -8.21 9.83
C SER A 235 -3.53 -9.12 9.22
N LEU A 236 -2.40 -9.22 9.92
CA LEU A 236 -1.31 -10.15 9.62
C LEU A 236 -1.55 -11.57 10.17
N ASN A 237 -2.62 -11.76 10.93
CA ASN A 237 -3.02 -13.06 11.46
C ASN A 237 -3.38 -14.02 10.31
N ASN A 238 -3.04 -15.29 10.46
CA ASN A 238 -3.34 -16.35 9.51
C ASN A 238 -4.84 -16.66 9.42
N THR A 239 -5.62 -16.29 10.45
CA THR A 239 -7.08 -16.44 10.41
C THR A 239 -7.66 -15.47 9.39
N PRO A 240 -8.37 -15.96 8.36
CA PRO A 240 -9.01 -15.07 7.39
C PRO A 240 -10.01 -14.15 8.07
N VAL A 241 -9.87 -12.85 7.83
CA VAL A 241 -10.83 -11.85 8.29
C VAL A 241 -11.72 -11.45 7.11
N LYS A 242 -13.04 -11.53 7.31
CA LYS A 242 -14.00 -10.98 6.36
C LYS A 242 -14.05 -9.46 6.54
N MET A 243 -13.59 -8.73 5.53
CA MET A 243 -13.67 -7.27 5.50
C MET A 243 -15.11 -6.84 5.21
N GLU A 244 -15.60 -5.83 5.92
CA GLU A 244 -16.93 -5.24 5.70
C GLU A 244 -16.90 -4.12 4.65
N ASP A 245 -15.83 -3.34 4.63
CA ASP A 245 -15.66 -2.21 3.72
C ASP A 245 -15.39 -2.69 2.27
N PRO A 246 -16.15 -2.22 1.27
CA PRO A 246 -16.01 -2.68 -0.11
C PRO A 246 -14.70 -2.27 -0.78
N LEU A 247 -14.13 -1.11 -0.43
CA LEU A 247 -12.85 -0.68 -0.97
C LEU A 247 -11.72 -1.52 -0.37
N ALA A 248 -11.81 -1.82 0.93
CA ALA A 248 -10.90 -2.73 1.61
C ALA A 248 -10.96 -4.15 1.04
N GLN A 249 -12.15 -4.65 0.70
CA GLN A 249 -12.33 -5.92 -0.02
C GLN A 249 -11.61 -5.90 -1.37
N GLU A 250 -11.70 -4.80 -2.14
CA GLU A 250 -11.02 -4.67 -3.43
C GLU A 250 -9.50 -4.79 -3.26
N PHE A 251 -8.90 -4.01 -2.34
CA PHE A 251 -7.47 -4.07 -2.05
C PHE A 251 -7.01 -5.48 -1.64
N VAL A 252 -7.72 -6.13 -0.71
CA VAL A 252 -7.35 -7.49 -0.25
C VAL A 252 -7.48 -8.51 -1.37
N SER A 253 -8.44 -8.34 -2.29
CA SER A 253 -8.64 -9.25 -3.43
C SER A 253 -7.42 -9.34 -4.35
N TRP A 254 -6.52 -8.35 -4.31
CA TRP A 254 -5.31 -8.36 -5.14
C TRP A 254 -4.31 -9.43 -4.69
N ARG A 255 -4.37 -9.89 -3.44
CA ARG A 255 -3.55 -11.03 -2.95
C ARG A 255 -3.80 -12.32 -3.74
N ASP A 256 -5.00 -12.48 -4.30
CA ASP A 256 -5.38 -13.65 -5.10
C ASP A 256 -5.00 -13.49 -6.59
N LYS A 257 -4.75 -12.26 -7.04
CA LYS A 257 -4.54 -11.90 -8.46
C LYS A 257 -3.09 -11.53 -8.78
N CYS A 258 -2.36 -11.04 -7.78
CA CYS A 258 -1.01 -10.50 -7.90
C CYS A 258 -0.08 -11.16 -6.89
N LYS A 259 1.21 -11.22 -7.21
CA LYS A 259 2.23 -11.67 -6.26
C LYS A 259 2.57 -10.55 -5.29
N SER A 260 2.53 -10.85 -3.99
CA SER A 260 2.91 -9.87 -2.96
C SER A 260 4.42 -9.79 -2.78
N THR A 261 4.89 -8.58 -2.45
CA THR A 261 6.21 -8.31 -1.90
C THR A 261 6.08 -7.21 -0.84
N ILE A 262 7.15 -6.94 -0.10
CA ILE A 262 7.24 -5.79 0.79
C ILE A 262 8.17 -4.74 0.18
N ARG A 263 8.08 -3.49 0.65
CA ARG A 263 9.00 -2.42 0.27
C ARG A 263 10.46 -2.86 0.33
N SER A 264 11.23 -2.48 -0.68
CA SER A 264 12.65 -2.82 -0.79
C SER A 264 13.56 -1.93 0.06
N THR A 265 13.11 -0.73 0.40
CA THR A 265 13.87 0.24 1.20
C THR A 265 12.95 0.91 2.23
N TYR A 266 13.55 1.41 3.31
CA TYR A 266 12.88 2.33 4.23
C TYR A 266 12.79 3.74 3.60
N GLN A 267 11.91 4.59 4.14
CA GLN A 267 11.72 6.00 3.73
C GLN A 267 12.71 6.91 4.44
#